data_AF-A0A935IDA6-F1
#
_entry.id   AF-A0A935IDA6-F1
#
_cell.length_a   1.000
_cell.length_b   1.000
_cell.length_c   1.000
_cell.angle_alpha   90.00
_cell.angle_beta   90.00
_cell.angle_gamma   90.00
#
_symmetry.space_group_name_H-M   'P 1'
#
loop_
_entity.id
_entity.type
_entity.pdbx_description
1 polymer ?
#
loop_
_entity_poly.entity_id
_entity_poly.type
_entity_poly.pdbx_seq_one_letter_code
_entity_poly.pdbx_strand_id
1 'polypeptide(L)'
;MDTTSGDARFDRYYRRIQLGLRLLSHGARAQTACDWSGLTPDRLITLKRRWLPDAGDGFRGPAPTSFQPFFRSSVRLSHATVFTSIHQALCQRSHSHGKPWDLQPGLENGEQLCTAYEIFREWEPSSDMEFDQAALLARGVASSEDIELFRCLHCQSAMLIDKWARRREVCSGCRGRRSASP
;
A
#
# COMPACT_ATOMS: atom_id res chain seq x y z
N MET A 1 -4.20 40.38 9.96
CA MET A 1 -2.90 39.80 10.37
C MET A 1 -3.03 38.30 10.20
N ASP A 2 -2.44 37.78 9.12
CA ASP A 2 -2.60 36.40 8.62
C ASP A 2 -1.66 35.40 9.31
N THR A 3 -1.85 35.18 10.61
CA THR A 3 -1.06 34.19 11.37
C THR A 3 -1.44 32.73 11.02
N THR A 4 -2.67 32.48 10.56
CA THR A 4 -3.16 31.13 10.19
C THR A 4 -2.54 30.57 8.91
N SER A 5 -2.12 31.42 7.97
CA SER A 5 -1.53 30.98 6.69
C SER A 5 -0.09 30.47 6.86
N GLY A 6 0.66 31.07 7.79
CA GLY A 6 2.01 30.61 8.16
C GLY A 6 1.97 29.22 8.78
N ASP A 7 1.14 29.05 9.81
CA ASP A 7 1.05 27.80 10.58
C ASP A 7 0.64 26.60 9.71
N ALA A 8 -0.34 26.78 8.81
CA ALA A 8 -0.76 25.71 7.89
C ALA A 8 0.35 25.30 6.90
N ARG A 9 1.17 26.26 6.44
CA ARG A 9 2.32 25.97 5.57
C ARG A 9 3.42 25.24 6.33
N PHE A 10 3.68 25.63 7.58
CA PHE A 10 4.66 24.97 8.44
C PHE A 10 4.25 23.54 8.78
N ASP A 11 2.98 23.33 9.15
CA ASP A 11 2.42 22.01 9.43
C ASP A 11 2.56 21.08 8.21
N ARG A 12 2.13 21.56 7.04
CA ARG A 12 2.25 20.78 5.79
C ARG A 12 3.69 20.44 5.45
N TYR A 13 4.63 21.35 5.69
CA TYR A 13 6.05 21.10 5.46
C TYR A 13 6.59 20.01 6.41
N TYR A 14 6.23 20.08 7.69
CA TYR A 14 6.64 19.10 8.69
C TYR A 14 6.07 17.71 8.40
N ARG A 15 4.77 17.62 8.08
CA ARG A 15 4.12 16.38 7.65
C ARG A 15 4.82 15.72 6.47
N ARG A 16 5.25 16.51 5.46
CA ARG A 16 6.04 15.98 4.32
C ARG A 16 7.37 15.38 4.74
N ILE A 17 8.07 16.02 5.70
CA ILE A 17 9.32 15.47 6.25
C ILE A 17 9.05 14.18 7.00
N GLN A 18 8.04 14.15 7.87
CA GLN A 18 7.67 12.95 8.62
C GLN A 18 7.29 11.80 7.70
N LEU A 19 6.46 12.07 6.69
CA LEU A 19 6.09 11.08 5.68
C LEU A 19 7.31 10.60 4.91
N GLY A 20 8.19 11.50 4.47
CA GLY A 20 9.44 11.14 3.81
C GLY A 20 10.32 10.20 4.65
N LEU A 21 10.46 10.47 5.94
CA LEU A 21 11.20 9.60 6.87
C LEU A 21 10.54 8.23 7.02
N ARG A 22 9.21 8.16 7.16
CA ARG A 22 8.47 6.89 7.24
C ARG A 22 8.65 6.06 5.97
N LEU A 23 8.54 6.68 4.80
CA LEU A 23 8.75 6.01 3.51
C LEU A 23 10.16 5.43 3.41
N LEU A 24 11.17 6.23 3.77
CA LEU A 24 12.57 5.78 3.78
C LEU A 24 12.84 4.67 4.79
N SER A 25 12.27 4.75 6.00
CA SER A 25 12.44 3.70 7.02
C SER A 25 11.79 2.38 6.61
N HIS A 26 10.70 2.44 5.85
CA HIS A 26 10.04 1.26 5.27
C HIS A 26 10.75 0.73 4.02
N GLY A 27 11.87 1.33 3.62
CA GLY A 27 12.65 0.91 2.46
C GLY A 27 12.02 1.28 1.12
N ALA A 28 11.10 2.25 1.08
CA ALA A 28 10.49 2.69 -0.16
C ALA A 28 11.54 3.19 -1.15
N ARG A 29 11.35 2.87 -2.44
CA ARG A 29 12.23 3.39 -3.49
C ARG A 29 12.18 4.90 -3.55
N ALA A 30 13.29 5.51 -3.94
CA ALA A 30 13.41 6.97 -4.02
C ALA A 30 12.29 7.63 -4.83
N GLN A 31 11.90 7.04 -5.96
CA GLN A 31 10.80 7.56 -6.78
C GLN A 31 9.48 7.55 -6.00
N THR A 32 9.11 6.44 -5.39
CA THR A 32 7.92 6.31 -4.53
C THR A 32 8.00 7.29 -3.37
N ALA A 33 9.14 7.40 -2.70
CA ALA A 33 9.31 8.37 -1.62
C ALA A 33 9.10 9.82 -2.11
N CYS A 34 9.58 10.17 -3.31
CA CYS A 34 9.36 11.49 -3.92
C CYS A 34 7.88 11.72 -4.24
N ASP A 35 7.27 10.79 -4.98
CA ASP A 35 5.90 10.92 -5.48
C ASP A 35 4.90 11.11 -4.34
N TRP A 36 5.07 10.35 -3.26
CA TRP A 36 4.13 10.34 -2.14
C TRP A 36 4.38 11.46 -1.13
N SER A 37 5.65 11.81 -0.84
CA SER A 37 5.97 12.89 0.10
C SER A 37 5.97 14.29 -0.54
N GLY A 38 6.12 14.37 -1.86
CA GLY A 38 6.36 15.64 -2.57
C GLY A 38 7.70 16.29 -2.24
N LEU A 39 8.65 15.55 -1.66
CA LEU A 39 10.03 15.97 -1.47
C LEU A 39 10.86 15.67 -2.71
N THR A 40 11.87 16.50 -2.98
CA THR A 40 12.82 16.25 -4.05
C THR A 40 13.80 15.14 -3.66
N PRO A 41 14.42 14.46 -4.64
CA PRO A 41 15.44 13.44 -4.38
C PRO A 41 16.56 13.93 -3.45
N ASP A 42 17.09 15.14 -3.67
CA ASP A 42 18.16 15.71 -2.83
C ASP A 42 17.75 15.89 -1.36
N ARG A 43 16.48 16.26 -1.12
CA ARG A 43 15.94 16.40 0.23
C ARG A 43 15.81 15.03 0.90
N LEU A 44 15.35 14.00 0.17
CA LEU A 44 15.29 12.64 0.70
C LEU A 44 16.68 12.07 0.99
N ILE A 45 17.66 12.28 0.10
CA ILE A 45 19.06 11.89 0.32
C ILE A 45 19.61 12.57 1.58
N THR A 46 19.31 13.85 1.76
CA THR A 46 19.72 14.62 2.94
C THR A 46 19.06 14.11 4.22
N LEU A 47 17.74 13.84 4.19
CA LEU A 47 17.02 13.27 5.32
C LEU A 47 17.55 11.89 5.69
N LYS A 48 17.74 11.02 4.70
CA LYS A 48 18.27 9.67 4.88
C LYS A 48 19.64 9.71 5.55
N ARG A 49 20.60 10.46 4.98
CA ARG A 49 21.95 10.58 5.54
C ARG A 49 21.97 11.11 6.98
N ARG A 50 21.04 12.01 7.31
CA ARG A 50 20.99 12.63 8.63
C ARG A 50 20.32 11.77 9.70
N TRP A 51 19.22 11.10 9.35
CA TRP A 51 18.32 10.47 10.33
C TRP A 51 18.23 8.96 10.21
N LEU A 52 18.66 8.39 9.09
CA LEU A 52 18.58 6.96 8.79
C LEU A 52 19.91 6.46 8.19
N PRO A 53 21.06 6.67 8.86
CA PRO A 53 22.37 6.31 8.31
C PRO A 53 22.50 4.81 8.04
N ASP A 54 21.83 3.98 8.83
CA ASP A 54 21.86 2.51 8.72
C ASP A 54 20.75 1.95 7.81
N ALA A 55 19.85 2.80 7.29
CA ALA A 55 18.81 2.32 6.40
C ALA A 55 19.40 1.86 5.06
N GLY A 56 19.00 0.67 4.64
CA GLY A 56 19.40 0.05 3.38
C GLY A 56 19.19 0.97 2.18
N ASP A 57 19.83 0.65 1.06
CA ASP A 57 19.76 1.52 -0.11
C ASP A 57 18.36 1.47 -0.77
N GLY A 58 17.53 2.47 -0.48
CA GLY A 58 16.25 2.72 -1.15
C GLY A 58 16.40 3.31 -2.56
N PHE A 59 17.61 3.61 -3.04
CA PHE A 59 17.85 4.05 -4.42
C PHE A 59 18.12 2.86 -5.35
N ARG A 60 17.31 1.79 -5.20
CA ARG A 60 17.33 0.62 -6.09
C ARG A 60 16.61 0.93 -7.40
N GLY A 61 16.53 -0.05 -8.30
CA GLY A 61 15.91 0.07 -9.63
C GLY A 61 14.44 0.54 -9.62
N PRO A 62 13.73 0.48 -10.76
CA PRO A 62 12.38 1.03 -10.88
C PRO A 62 11.35 0.31 -10.00
N ALA A 63 10.35 1.04 -9.51
CA ALA A 63 9.24 0.49 -8.74
C ALA A 63 8.55 -0.66 -9.51
N PRO A 64 8.06 -1.70 -8.81
CA PRO A 64 7.35 -2.80 -9.44
C PRO A 64 6.09 -2.30 -10.14
N THR A 65 5.78 -2.89 -11.29
CA THR A 65 4.62 -2.54 -12.12
C THR A 65 3.67 -3.71 -12.36
N SER A 66 4.04 -4.92 -11.92
CA SER A 66 3.27 -6.14 -12.18
C SER A 66 2.66 -6.72 -10.91
N PHE A 67 1.38 -7.08 -10.99
CA PHE A 67 0.66 -7.79 -9.93
C PHE A 67 0.90 -9.31 -9.94
N GLN A 68 1.41 -9.87 -11.03
CA GLN A 68 1.59 -11.31 -11.18
C GLN A 68 2.36 -11.99 -10.03
N PRO A 69 3.43 -11.40 -9.46
CA PRO A 69 4.16 -12.02 -8.35
C PRO A 69 3.30 -12.36 -7.13
N PHE A 70 2.23 -11.59 -6.85
CA PHE A 70 1.34 -11.86 -5.72
C PHE A 70 0.51 -13.13 -5.94
N PHE A 71 0.12 -13.41 -7.18
CA PHE A 71 -0.74 -14.56 -7.51
C PHE A 71 0.04 -15.89 -7.68
N ARG A 72 1.37 -15.85 -7.73
CA ARG A 72 2.22 -17.05 -7.87
C ARG A 72 2.34 -17.88 -6.60
N SER A 73 2.02 -17.33 -5.44
CA SER A 73 2.07 -18.03 -4.14
C SER A 73 0.82 -17.74 -3.33
N SER A 74 0.23 -18.76 -2.71
CA SER A 74 -0.92 -18.60 -1.82
C SER A 74 -0.59 -17.73 -0.61
N VAL A 75 0.65 -17.81 -0.10
CA VAL A 75 1.12 -16.98 1.01
C VAL A 75 1.24 -15.52 0.59
N ARG A 76 1.88 -15.24 -0.55
CA ARG A 76 1.97 -13.87 -1.09
C ARG A 76 0.59 -13.28 -1.38
N LEU A 77 -0.32 -14.07 -1.93
CA LEU A 77 -1.70 -13.66 -2.17
C LEU A 77 -2.44 -13.36 -0.87
N SER A 78 -2.21 -14.16 0.18
CA SER A 78 -2.77 -13.92 1.51
C SER A 78 -2.28 -12.60 2.08
N HIS A 79 -0.97 -12.36 2.09
CA HIS A 79 -0.37 -11.11 2.56
C HIS A 79 -0.90 -9.90 1.78
N ALA A 80 -0.97 -10.01 0.45
CA ALA A 80 -1.53 -8.95 -0.41
C ALA A 80 -3.01 -8.69 -0.09
N THR A 81 -3.79 -9.74 0.18
CA THR A 81 -5.20 -9.63 0.56
C THR A 81 -5.36 -8.94 1.93
N VAL A 82 -4.53 -9.30 2.92
CA VAL A 82 -4.55 -8.68 4.26
C VAL A 82 -4.21 -7.20 4.16
N PHE A 83 -3.08 -6.87 3.53
CA PHE A 83 -2.66 -5.47 3.35
C PHE A 83 -3.72 -4.63 2.63
N THR A 84 -4.24 -5.12 1.49
CA THR A 84 -5.26 -4.38 0.72
C THR A 84 -6.55 -4.21 1.51
N SER A 85 -6.94 -5.20 2.32
CA SER A 85 -8.11 -5.08 3.22
C SER A 85 -7.90 -4.00 4.28
N ILE A 86 -6.72 -3.95 4.91
CA ILE A 86 -6.36 -2.90 5.89
C ILE A 86 -6.38 -1.52 5.23
N HIS A 87 -5.69 -1.37 4.11
CA HIS A 87 -5.62 -0.11 3.37
C HIS A 87 -7.01 0.37 2.96
N GLN A 88 -7.83 -0.51 2.38
CA GLN A 88 -9.19 -0.16 1.97
C GLN A 88 -10.05 0.23 3.18
N ALA A 89 -9.92 -0.42 4.33
CA ALA A 89 -10.66 -0.06 5.53
C ALA A 89 -10.29 1.33 6.06
N LEU A 90 -9.01 1.71 5.97
CA LEU A 90 -8.56 3.06 6.35
C LEU A 90 -9.07 4.13 5.36
N CYS A 91 -9.01 3.87 4.06
CA CYS A 91 -9.46 4.82 3.04
C CYS A 91 -10.99 4.96 2.94
N GLN A 92 -11.77 3.95 3.33
CA GLN A 92 -13.24 3.98 3.35
C GLN A 92 -13.81 5.04 4.31
N ARG A 93 -13.03 5.47 5.31
CA ARG A 93 -13.41 6.61 6.16
C ARG A 93 -13.39 7.95 5.41
N SER A 94 -12.74 7.98 4.25
CA SER A 94 -12.51 9.18 3.45
C SER A 94 -13.21 9.16 2.08
N HIS A 95 -13.66 8.01 1.58
CA HIS A 95 -14.18 7.85 0.22
C HIS A 95 -15.45 6.97 0.18
N SER A 96 -16.38 7.29 -0.74
CA SER A 96 -17.62 6.53 -0.93
C SER A 96 -17.37 5.08 -1.35
N HIS A 97 -18.00 4.13 -0.66
CA HIS A 97 -17.84 2.69 -0.90
C HIS A 97 -18.08 2.29 -2.37
N GLY A 98 -17.17 1.46 -2.91
CA GLY A 98 -17.40 0.69 -4.13
C GLY A 98 -17.21 1.41 -5.46
N LYS A 99 -16.88 2.71 -5.47
CA LYS A 99 -16.51 3.40 -6.70
C LYS A 99 -14.99 3.34 -6.90
N PRO A 100 -14.51 2.94 -8.09
CA PRO A 100 -13.12 3.15 -8.46
C PRO A 100 -12.75 4.60 -8.22
N TRP A 101 -11.59 4.82 -7.61
CA TRP A 101 -11.05 6.14 -7.40
C TRP A 101 -9.58 6.10 -7.70
N ASP A 102 -9.09 7.18 -8.29
CA ASP A 102 -7.71 7.27 -8.67
C ASP A 102 -6.86 7.66 -7.46
N LEU A 103 -6.22 6.66 -6.82
CA LEU A 103 -5.32 6.87 -5.69
C LEU A 103 -4.05 7.57 -6.17
N GLN A 104 -4.13 8.89 -6.17
CA GLN A 104 -3.02 9.74 -6.57
C GLN A 104 -2.00 9.87 -5.43
N PRO A 105 -0.69 9.82 -5.72
CA PRO A 105 0.34 10.14 -4.74
C PRO A 105 0.12 11.53 -4.14
N GLY A 106 0.28 11.64 -2.83
CA GLY A 106 0.03 12.86 -2.09
C GLY A 106 0.19 12.65 -0.59
N LEU A 107 0.18 13.74 0.16
CA LEU A 107 0.52 13.72 1.58
C LEU A 107 -0.47 12.87 2.39
N GLU A 108 -1.77 13.12 2.23
CA GLU A 108 -2.83 12.40 2.94
C GLU A 108 -2.84 10.91 2.57
N ASN A 109 -2.78 10.60 1.28
CA ASN A 109 -2.77 9.22 0.79
C ASN A 109 -1.48 8.49 1.22
N GLY A 110 -0.33 9.18 1.26
CA GLY A 110 0.93 8.61 1.71
C GLY A 110 0.95 8.30 3.19
N GLU A 111 0.37 9.17 4.01
CA GLU A 111 0.20 8.91 5.44
C GLU A 111 -0.70 7.70 5.69
N GLN A 112 -1.82 7.59 4.97
CA GLN A 112 -2.70 6.42 5.03
C GLN A 112 -2.00 5.15 4.55
N LEU A 113 -1.21 5.23 3.48
CA LEU A 113 -0.43 4.10 2.96
C LEU A 113 0.60 3.62 3.98
N CYS A 114 1.38 4.52 4.57
CA CYS A 114 2.34 4.15 5.61
C CYS A 114 1.63 3.54 6.82
N THR A 115 0.51 4.09 7.27
CA THR A 115 -0.26 3.54 8.40
C THR A 115 -0.80 2.15 8.08
N ALA A 116 -1.32 1.93 6.87
CA ALA A 116 -1.77 0.61 6.44
C ALA A 116 -0.62 -0.41 6.42
N TYR A 117 0.54 0.01 5.91
CA TYR A 117 1.72 -0.83 5.85
C TYR A 117 2.26 -1.17 7.25
N GLU A 118 2.30 -0.21 8.17
CA GLU A 118 2.73 -0.42 9.56
C GLU A 118 1.84 -1.45 10.28
N ILE A 119 0.50 -1.29 10.21
CA ILE A 119 -0.45 -2.27 10.77
C ILE A 119 -0.25 -3.65 10.12
N PHE A 120 -0.06 -3.69 8.80
CA PHE A 120 0.21 -4.93 8.09
C PHE A 120 1.50 -5.61 8.59
N ARG A 121 2.59 -4.85 8.80
CA ARG A 121 3.86 -5.38 9.32
C ARG A 121 3.75 -5.91 10.74
N GLU A 122 2.87 -5.34 11.55
CA GLU A 122 2.55 -5.86 12.90
C GLU A 122 1.79 -7.20 12.82
N TRP A 123 0.86 -7.34 11.89
CA TRP A 123 0.03 -8.55 11.74
C TRP A 123 0.76 -9.68 11.02
N GLU A 124 1.57 -9.36 10.02
CA GLU A 124 2.28 -10.31 9.16
C GLU A 124 3.81 -10.04 9.18
N PRO A 125 4.48 -10.21 10.34
CA PRO A 125 5.88 -9.85 10.50
C PRO A 125 6.83 -10.67 9.62
N SER A 126 6.42 -11.88 9.23
CA SER A 126 7.17 -12.78 8.35
C SER A 126 7.02 -12.47 6.85
N SER A 127 6.16 -11.51 6.49
CA SER A 127 5.98 -11.15 5.08
C SER A 127 7.25 -10.56 4.48
N ASP A 128 7.55 -10.95 3.24
CA ASP A 128 8.62 -10.40 2.42
C ASP A 128 8.14 -9.25 1.51
N MET A 129 6.88 -8.80 1.68
CA MET A 129 6.31 -7.74 0.86
C MET A 129 7.03 -6.41 1.08
N GLU A 130 7.59 -5.85 0.01
CA GLU A 130 8.25 -4.55 0.02
C GLU A 130 7.23 -3.40 0.08
N PHE A 131 7.65 -2.23 0.54
CA PHE A 131 6.78 -1.04 0.57
C PHE A 131 6.25 -0.67 -0.82
N ASP A 132 7.09 -0.72 -1.85
CA ASP A 132 6.66 -0.39 -3.22
C ASP A 132 5.64 -1.39 -3.79
N GLN A 133 5.70 -2.65 -3.35
CA GLN A 133 4.69 -3.66 -3.67
C GLN A 133 3.35 -3.33 -3.00
N ALA A 134 3.39 -2.85 -1.76
CA ALA A 134 2.21 -2.37 -1.05
C ALA A 134 1.61 -1.13 -1.74
N ALA A 135 2.43 -0.16 -2.15
CA ALA A 135 2.01 1.01 -2.91
C ALA A 135 1.35 0.62 -4.25
N LEU A 136 1.94 -0.34 -4.96
CA LEU A 136 1.38 -0.89 -6.20
C LEU A 136 0.00 -1.51 -5.97
N LEU A 137 -0.14 -2.36 -4.95
CA LEU A 137 -1.42 -2.99 -4.58
C LEU A 137 -2.50 -1.97 -4.21
N ALA A 138 -2.14 -0.96 -3.40
CA ALA A 138 -3.05 0.08 -2.97
C ALA A 138 -3.64 0.83 -4.18
N ARG A 139 -2.78 1.23 -5.14
CA ARG A 139 -3.21 1.91 -6.36
C ARG A 139 -4.03 1.00 -7.27
N GLY A 140 -3.61 -0.25 -7.47
CA GLY A 140 -4.31 -1.19 -8.33
C GLY A 140 -5.72 -1.53 -7.84
N VAL A 141 -5.90 -1.71 -6.53
CA VAL A 141 -7.24 -1.96 -5.95
C VAL A 141 -8.10 -0.70 -5.97
N ALA A 142 -7.52 0.49 -5.80
CA ALA A 142 -8.26 1.75 -5.86
C ALA A 142 -8.80 2.03 -7.28
N SER A 143 -7.97 1.84 -8.32
CA SER A 143 -8.41 1.98 -9.72
C SER A 143 -9.33 0.84 -10.16
N SER A 144 -9.24 -0.33 -9.52
CA SER A 144 -10.03 -1.52 -9.82
C SER A 144 -9.93 -1.95 -11.29
N GLU A 145 -8.83 -1.65 -11.98
CA GLU A 145 -8.63 -1.95 -13.40
C GLU A 145 -8.23 -3.41 -13.60
N ASP A 146 -7.09 -3.82 -13.02
CA ASP A 146 -6.49 -5.15 -13.19
C ASP A 146 -6.79 -6.09 -12.01
N ILE A 147 -6.86 -5.54 -10.81
CA ILE A 147 -7.09 -6.28 -9.57
C ILE A 147 -8.24 -5.66 -8.79
N GLU A 148 -8.97 -6.48 -8.05
CA GLU A 148 -10.02 -6.00 -7.15
C GLU A 148 -10.02 -6.80 -5.83
N LEU A 149 -10.48 -6.14 -4.76
CA LEU A 149 -10.80 -6.85 -3.52
C LEU A 149 -12.25 -7.32 -3.61
N PHE A 150 -12.42 -8.63 -3.67
CA PHE A 150 -13.72 -9.30 -3.77
C PHE A 150 -14.07 -9.99 -2.44
N ARG A 151 -15.36 -10.31 -2.24
CA ARG A 151 -15.82 -11.11 -1.10
C ARG A 151 -16.21 -12.50 -1.56
N CYS A 152 -15.68 -13.52 -0.88
CA CYS A 152 -16.08 -14.91 -1.11
C CYS A 152 -17.60 -15.06 -0.99
N LEU A 153 -18.26 -15.63 -2.00
CA LEU A 153 -19.72 -15.79 -1.99
C LEU A 153 -20.23 -16.70 -0.88
N HIS A 154 -19.36 -17.54 -0.29
CA HIS A 154 -19.75 -18.50 0.75
C HIS A 154 -19.48 -18.00 2.18
N CYS A 155 -18.27 -17.49 2.46
CA CYS A 155 -17.87 -17.10 3.82
C CYS A 155 -17.60 -15.60 3.98
N GLN A 156 -17.84 -14.79 2.94
CA GLN A 156 -17.66 -13.33 2.94
C GLN A 156 -16.24 -12.84 3.25
N SER A 157 -15.26 -13.75 3.30
CA SER A 157 -13.84 -13.40 3.48
C SER A 157 -13.35 -12.56 2.30
N ALA A 158 -12.51 -11.57 2.58
CA ALA A 158 -11.84 -10.81 1.55
C ALA A 158 -10.95 -11.71 0.68
N MET A 159 -10.87 -11.38 -0.60
CA MET A 159 -10.08 -12.08 -1.61
C MET A 159 -9.53 -11.05 -2.58
N LEU A 160 -8.21 -10.98 -2.72
CA LEU A 160 -7.63 -10.29 -3.85
C LEU A 160 -7.77 -11.15 -5.11
N ILE A 161 -8.34 -10.60 -6.17
CA ILE A 161 -8.49 -11.30 -7.45
C ILE A 161 -7.90 -10.49 -8.61
N ASP A 162 -7.37 -11.22 -9.59
CA ASP A 162 -7.03 -10.71 -10.92
C ASP A 162 -8.31 -10.76 -11.77
N LYS A 163 -8.70 -9.62 -12.35
CA LYS A 163 -9.94 -9.46 -13.12
C LYS A 163 -9.88 -10.12 -14.50
N TRP A 164 -8.67 -10.31 -15.02
CA TRP A 164 -8.42 -10.90 -16.34
C TRP A 164 -8.23 -12.42 -16.24
N ALA A 165 -7.87 -12.92 -15.07
CA ALA A 165 -7.88 -14.35 -14.79
C ALA A 165 -9.33 -14.90 -14.71
N ARG A 166 -9.49 -16.23 -14.86
CA ARG A 166 -10.79 -16.89 -14.68
C ARG A 166 -11.33 -16.58 -13.29
N ARG A 167 -12.45 -15.84 -13.23
CA ARG A 167 -12.99 -15.28 -11.99
C ARG A 167 -13.20 -16.38 -10.95
N ARG A 168 -12.62 -16.17 -9.77
CA ARG A 168 -12.77 -17.07 -8.61
C ARG A 168 -13.83 -16.48 -7.69
N GLU A 169 -15.00 -17.10 -7.66
CA GLU A 169 -16.12 -16.65 -6.81
C GLU A 169 -15.99 -17.08 -5.34
N VAL A 170 -15.11 -18.04 -5.07
CA VAL A 170 -14.98 -18.69 -3.75
C VAL A 170 -13.52 -18.65 -3.29
N CYS A 171 -13.27 -18.48 -1.99
CA CYS A 171 -11.92 -18.43 -1.44
C CYS A 171 -11.23 -19.80 -1.43
N SER A 172 -9.90 -19.82 -1.27
CA SER A 172 -9.10 -21.06 -1.18
C SER A 172 -9.60 -21.98 -0.06
N GLY A 173 -9.92 -21.44 1.12
CA GLY A 173 -10.43 -22.22 2.24
C GLY A 173 -11.79 -22.89 1.97
N CYS A 174 -12.72 -22.18 1.34
CA CYS A 174 -14.03 -22.76 0.98
C CYS A 174 -13.91 -23.77 -0.18
N ARG A 175 -12.99 -23.58 -1.12
CA ARG A 175 -12.70 -24.59 -2.16
C ARG A 175 -12.14 -25.87 -1.56
N GLY A 176 -11.15 -25.77 -0.67
CA GLY A 176 -10.52 -26.92 -0.02
C GLY A 176 -11.52 -27.77 0.77
N ARG A 177 -12.50 -27.13 1.45
CA ARG A 177 -13.58 -27.84 2.15
C ARG A 177 -14.52 -28.60 1.22
N ARG A 178 -14.79 -28.07 0.02
CA ARG A 178 -15.63 -28.75 -0.98
C ARG A 178 -14.93 -29.96 -1.60
N SER A 179 -13.63 -29.85 -1.90
CA SER A 179 -12.85 -30.99 -2.41
C SER A 179 -12.61 -32.09 -1.38
N ALA A 180 -12.76 -31.78 -0.09
CA ALA A 180 -12.63 -32.74 1.01
C ALA A 180 -13.98 -33.36 1.44
N SER A 181 -15.10 -32.95 0.82
CA SER A 181 -16.40 -33.62 1.00
C SER A 181 -16.53 -34.70 -0.09
N PRO A 182 -16.67 -35.99 0.26
CA PRO A 182 -16.86 -37.08 -0.70
C PRO A 182 -18.19 -36.98 -1.46
#